data_AF-A0A960ZY13-F1
#
_entry.id   AF-A0A960ZY13-F1
#
_cell.length_a   1.000
_cell.length_b   1.000
_cell.length_c   1.000
_cell.angle_alpha   90.00
_cell.angle_beta   90.00
_cell.angle_gamma   90.00
#
_symmetry.space_group_name_H-M   'P 1'
#
loop_
_entity.id
_entity.type
_entity.pdbx_description
1 polymer ?
#
loop_
_entity_poly.entity_id
_entity_poly.type
_entity_poly.pdbx_seq_one_letter_code
_entity_poly.pdbx_strand_id
1 'polypeptide(L)'
;MKRLSVLLALFVWFACISLSANLPPLTSTESDPDAVIHGCVNVIDGCYCEVATDLVIAGPDALTLQRFYRREGWSLFPQRFLVMGRDPSGDAHQVLALTGERSGGILLYSGRVTADGTITVPLEINGRNRTSEMVNTYAKEINGQNNHTNNLLYCCGEMCKLILGDGSHRIYQRVTALPSLILGEEMTSEMLSAVEEGVAYRLISEIHRY
;
A
#
# COMPACT_ATOMS: atom_id res chain seq x y z
N MET A 1 -7.53 -56.25 18.75
CA MET A 1 -8.20 -55.18 17.96
C MET A 1 -8.37 -53.86 18.72
N LYS A 2 -8.84 -53.82 19.99
CA LYS A 2 -9.04 -52.56 20.74
C LYS A 2 -7.79 -51.67 20.93
N ARG A 3 -6.58 -52.25 20.98
CA ARG A 3 -5.32 -51.49 21.15
C ARG A 3 -4.87 -50.73 19.90
N LEU A 4 -5.25 -51.20 18.71
CA LEU A 4 -4.91 -50.55 17.44
C LEU A 4 -5.72 -49.26 17.24
N SER A 5 -6.99 -49.27 17.67
CA SER A 5 -7.89 -48.13 17.61
C SER A 5 -7.42 -46.95 18.48
N VAL A 6 -6.85 -47.23 19.65
CA VAL A 6 -6.33 -46.21 20.57
C VAL A 6 -5.05 -45.57 20.02
N LEU A 7 -4.16 -46.37 19.42
CA LEU A 7 -2.94 -45.87 18.78
C LEU A 7 -3.25 -45.01 17.54
N LEU A 8 -4.24 -45.40 16.74
CA LEU A 8 -4.68 -44.61 15.60
C LEU A 8 -5.29 -43.27 16.05
N ALA A 9 -6.12 -43.29 17.10
CA ALA A 9 -6.70 -42.08 17.67
C ALA A 9 -5.63 -41.14 18.25
N LEU A 10 -4.62 -41.66 18.94
CA LEU A 10 -3.47 -40.89 19.43
C LEU A 10 -2.62 -40.32 18.29
N PHE A 11 -2.42 -41.07 17.21
CA PHE A 11 -1.66 -40.60 16.05
C PHE A 11 -2.40 -39.49 15.30
N VAL A 12 -3.72 -39.63 15.12
CA VAL A 12 -4.57 -38.56 14.54
C VAL A 12 -4.57 -37.33 15.45
N TRP A 13 -4.62 -37.50 16.77
CA TRP A 13 -4.58 -36.38 17.70
C TRP A 13 -3.23 -35.65 17.68
N PHE A 14 -2.11 -36.37 17.62
CA PHE A 14 -0.77 -35.78 17.45
C PHE A 14 -0.58 -35.10 16.09
N ALA A 15 -1.14 -35.68 15.02
CA ALA A 15 -1.13 -35.08 13.68
C ALA A 15 -1.98 -33.80 13.62
N CYS A 16 -3.11 -33.73 14.35
CA CYS A 16 -3.93 -32.53 14.47
C CYS A 16 -3.29 -31.44 15.34
N ILE A 17 -2.55 -31.80 16.39
CA ILE A 17 -1.83 -30.82 17.23
C ILE A 17 -0.65 -30.20 16.47
N SER A 18 -0.06 -30.92 15.51
CA SER A 18 0.97 -30.38 14.62
C SER A 18 0.42 -29.39 13.57
N LEU A 19 -0.91 -29.22 13.52
CA LEU A 19 -1.61 -28.21 12.72
C LEU A 19 -2.03 -26.99 13.54
N SER A 20 -1.48 -26.81 14.76
CA SER A 20 -1.42 -25.47 15.35
C SER A 20 -0.45 -24.67 14.51
N ALA A 21 -1.01 -23.84 13.65
CA ALA A 21 -0.34 -22.92 12.76
C ALA A 21 0.94 -22.35 13.41
N ASN A 22 2.08 -22.71 12.85
CA ASN A 22 3.17 -21.75 12.72
C ASN A 22 2.61 -20.62 11.85
N LEU A 23 1.85 -19.71 12.46
CA LEU A 23 1.67 -18.39 11.90
C LEU A 23 3.10 -17.85 11.78
N PRO A 24 3.60 -17.57 10.57
CA PRO A 24 4.84 -16.83 10.48
C PRO A 24 4.66 -15.56 11.33
N PRO A 25 5.65 -15.17 12.15
CA PRO A 25 5.61 -13.87 12.78
C PRO A 25 5.37 -12.84 11.68
N LEU A 26 4.43 -11.91 11.90
CA LEU A 26 4.08 -10.85 10.94
C LEU A 26 5.33 -10.33 10.26
N THR A 27 5.55 -10.76 9.02
CA THR A 27 6.76 -10.42 8.27
C THR A 27 6.44 -9.17 7.47
N SER A 28 7.32 -8.18 7.57
CA SER A 28 7.24 -7.01 6.74
C SER A 28 7.22 -7.39 5.25
N THR A 29 6.19 -6.93 4.56
CA THR A 29 6.13 -6.89 3.11
C THR A 29 6.88 -5.61 2.71
N GLU A 30 8.15 -5.60 2.29
CA GLU A 30 8.86 -6.55 1.43
C GLU A 30 10.40 -6.37 1.55
N SER A 31 11.06 -6.92 2.58
CA SER A 31 12.55 -6.94 2.82
C SER A 31 13.14 -5.97 3.87
N ASP A 32 12.55 -5.88 5.07
CA ASP A 32 13.03 -4.94 6.11
C ASP A 32 14.04 -5.56 7.10
N PRO A 33 15.22 -4.96 7.33
CA PRO A 33 15.84 -4.90 8.65
C PRO A 33 15.25 -3.75 9.47
N ASP A 34 14.84 -4.04 10.71
CA ASP A 34 14.35 -3.14 11.78
C ASP A 34 14.18 -1.66 11.40
N ALA A 35 13.14 -1.35 10.64
CA ALA A 35 12.75 0.03 10.42
C ALA A 35 11.23 0.18 10.50
N VAL A 36 10.81 0.78 11.63
CA VAL A 36 9.69 1.74 11.68
C VAL A 36 8.26 1.17 11.79
N ILE A 37 8.05 -0.14 11.97
CA ILE A 37 6.78 -0.70 12.47
C ILE A 37 7.07 -1.61 13.66
N HIS A 38 7.03 -1.06 14.88
CA HIS A 38 7.12 -1.88 16.09
C HIS A 38 5.69 -2.21 16.57
N GLY A 39 5.16 -3.35 16.13
CA GLY A 39 3.86 -3.85 16.57
C GLY A 39 2.64 -3.09 16.04
N CYS A 40 2.55 -2.95 14.71
CA CYS A 40 1.35 -2.44 14.03
C CYS A 40 1.05 -0.95 14.23
N VAL A 41 2.02 -0.11 14.62
CA VAL A 41 1.82 1.34 14.80
C VAL A 41 2.81 2.12 13.95
N ASN A 42 2.28 3.03 13.13
CA ASN A 42 3.04 4.03 12.39
C ASN A 42 3.63 5.06 13.36
N VAL A 43 4.96 5.19 13.38
CA VAL A 43 5.63 6.10 14.33
C VAL A 43 5.47 7.58 13.98
N ILE A 44 5.03 7.92 12.76
CA ILE A 44 4.94 9.32 12.31
C ILE A 44 3.62 9.95 12.76
N ASP A 45 2.51 9.24 12.59
CA ASP A 45 1.17 9.73 12.91
C ASP A 45 0.49 8.95 14.05
N GLY A 46 1.13 7.89 14.57
CA GLY A 46 0.57 7.02 15.60
C GLY A 46 -0.56 6.11 15.10
N CYS A 47 -0.80 6.02 13.79
CA CYS A 47 -1.89 5.23 13.23
C CYS A 47 -1.59 3.73 13.33
N TYR A 48 -2.62 2.98 13.71
CA TYR A 48 -2.55 1.53 13.75
C TYR A 48 -2.76 0.94 12.36
N CYS A 49 -1.88 0.01 11.97
CA CYS A 49 -1.91 -0.73 10.73
C CYS A 49 -1.72 -2.22 11.05
N GLU A 50 -2.71 -3.06 10.73
CA GLU A 50 -2.65 -4.50 10.93
C GLU A 50 -2.94 -5.23 9.63
N VAL A 51 -2.27 -6.36 9.41
CA VAL A 51 -2.48 -7.19 8.22
C VAL A 51 -3.00 -8.56 8.66
N ALA A 52 -4.18 -8.94 8.16
CA ALA A 52 -4.71 -10.29 8.32
C ALA A 52 -4.59 -11.05 7.00
N THR A 53 -3.99 -12.23 7.05
CA THR A 53 -3.95 -13.12 5.88
C THR A 53 -5.19 -14.01 5.89
N ASP A 54 -6.01 -13.88 4.85
CA ASP A 54 -7.26 -14.61 4.74
C ASP A 54 -7.10 -15.93 4.00
N LEU A 55 -6.24 -15.95 2.98
CA LEU A 55 -6.01 -17.13 2.14
C LEU A 55 -4.56 -17.17 1.68
N VAL A 56 -3.97 -18.36 1.74
CA VAL A 56 -2.69 -18.68 1.11
C VAL A 56 -2.90 -19.87 0.19
N ILE A 57 -2.64 -19.68 -1.10
CA ILE A 57 -2.56 -20.77 -2.07
C ILE A 57 -1.08 -21.09 -2.26
N ALA A 58 -0.67 -22.25 -1.75
CA ALA A 58 0.71 -22.69 -1.84
C ALA A 58 1.11 -22.99 -3.29
N GLY A 59 2.34 -22.63 -3.65
CA GLY A 59 2.96 -22.83 -4.96
C GLY A 59 4.42 -22.37 -4.96
N PRO A 60 5.15 -22.50 -6.08
CA PRO A 60 6.49 -21.92 -6.22
C PRO A 60 6.49 -20.41 -5.93
N ASP A 61 5.45 -19.72 -6.40
CA ASP A 61 5.09 -18.36 -6.02
C ASP A 61 3.75 -18.43 -5.27
N ALA A 62 3.79 -18.31 -3.93
CA ALA A 62 2.58 -18.39 -3.12
C ALA A 62 1.65 -17.21 -3.44
N LEU A 63 0.35 -17.48 -3.63
CA LEU A 63 -0.66 -16.43 -3.78
C LEU A 63 -1.30 -16.16 -2.42
N THR A 64 -1.19 -14.92 -1.96
CA THR A 64 -1.69 -14.50 -0.65
C THR A 64 -2.79 -13.45 -0.82
N LEU A 65 -3.93 -13.68 -0.18
CA LEU A 65 -4.98 -12.68 -0.01
C LEU A 65 -4.87 -12.11 1.41
N GLN A 66 -4.71 -10.80 1.51
CA GLN A 66 -4.53 -10.11 2.79
C GLN A 66 -5.44 -8.90 2.89
N ARG A 67 -6.07 -8.73 4.06
CA ARG A 67 -6.78 -7.52 4.47
C ARG A 67 -5.86 -6.63 5.28
N PHE A 68 -5.81 -5.36 4.89
CA PHE A 68 -5.09 -4.32 5.61
C PHE A 68 -6.08 -3.51 6.41
N TYR A 69 -5.97 -3.56 7.74
CA TYR A 69 -6.81 -2.82 8.67
C TYR A 69 -6.18 -1.48 9.00
N ARG A 70 -7.04 -0.47 9.03
CA ARG A 70 -6.71 0.93 9.27
C ARG A 70 -7.81 1.58 10.10
N ARG A 71 -7.62 2.83 10.51
CA ARG A 71 -8.56 3.50 11.44
C ARG A 71 -9.97 3.58 10.85
N GLU A 72 -10.06 3.81 9.54
CA GLU A 72 -11.32 4.02 8.83
C GLU A 72 -11.90 2.76 8.19
N GLY A 73 -11.29 1.59 8.40
CA GLY A 73 -11.82 0.32 7.90
C GLY A 73 -10.74 -0.64 7.46
N TRP A 74 -10.97 -1.32 6.34
CA TRP A 74 -10.02 -2.26 5.76
C TRP A 74 -9.96 -2.12 4.23
N SER A 75 -8.87 -2.58 3.64
CA SER A 75 -8.67 -2.63 2.18
C SER A 75 -8.01 -3.93 1.74
N LEU A 76 -8.19 -4.26 0.46
CA LEU A 76 -7.51 -5.36 -0.23
C LEU A 76 -6.64 -4.76 -1.34
N PHE A 77 -5.41 -5.22 -1.54
CA PHE A 77 -4.52 -4.69 -2.59
C PHE A 77 -4.48 -3.15 -2.69
N PRO A 78 -4.23 -2.45 -1.56
CA PRO A 78 -4.30 -0.98 -1.47
C PRO A 78 -3.48 -0.26 -2.55
N GLN A 79 -2.35 -0.83 -2.97
CA GLN A 79 -1.42 -0.25 -3.94
C GLN A 79 -1.94 -0.16 -5.39
N ARG A 80 -3.12 -0.72 -5.69
CA ARG A 80 -3.63 -0.85 -7.06
C ARG A 80 -4.09 0.46 -7.68
N PHE A 81 -4.43 1.45 -6.88
CA PHE A 81 -4.99 2.68 -7.40
C PHE A 81 -4.19 3.90 -6.93
N LEU A 82 -4.19 4.88 -7.82
CA LEU A 82 -3.66 6.22 -7.60
C LEU A 82 -4.74 7.19 -8.07
N VAL A 83 -4.99 8.24 -7.31
CA VAL A 83 -5.88 9.33 -7.70
C VAL A 83 -5.08 10.62 -7.78
N MET A 84 -5.38 11.45 -8.77
CA MET A 84 -4.79 12.77 -8.89
C MET A 84 -5.86 13.82 -9.17
N GLY A 85 -5.72 15.00 -8.59
CA GLY A 85 -6.61 16.12 -8.85
C GLY A 85 -6.03 17.42 -8.31
N ARG A 86 -6.79 18.50 -8.41
CA ARG A 86 -6.41 19.80 -7.87
C ARG A 86 -6.60 19.84 -6.35
N ASP A 87 -5.79 20.66 -5.71
CA ASP A 87 -5.93 20.91 -4.28
C ASP A 87 -7.20 21.74 -3.99
N PRO A 88 -8.13 21.24 -3.14
CA PRO A 88 -9.36 21.97 -2.80
C PRO A 88 -9.13 23.25 -1.98
N SER A 89 -7.90 23.49 -1.49
CA SER A 89 -7.56 24.71 -0.73
C SER A 89 -7.48 25.98 -1.58
N GLY A 90 -7.56 25.86 -2.92
CA GLY A 90 -7.79 26.98 -3.83
C GLY A 90 -6.57 27.51 -4.60
N ASP A 91 -5.39 26.88 -4.47
CA ASP A 91 -4.26 27.18 -5.37
C ASP A 91 -4.44 26.39 -6.68
N ALA A 92 -4.83 27.09 -7.75
CA ALA A 92 -5.08 26.51 -9.07
C ALA A 92 -3.84 25.83 -9.69
N HIS A 93 -2.63 26.15 -9.21
CA HIS A 93 -1.39 25.54 -9.66
C HIS A 93 -0.96 24.35 -8.80
N GLN A 94 -1.65 24.08 -7.70
CA GLN A 94 -1.32 22.97 -6.81
C GLN A 94 -2.07 21.69 -7.23
N VAL A 95 -1.30 20.64 -7.46
CA VAL A 95 -1.83 19.30 -7.77
C VAL A 95 -1.51 18.35 -6.63
N LEU A 96 -2.47 17.50 -6.32
CA LEU A 96 -2.36 16.43 -5.34
C LEU A 96 -2.45 15.08 -6.05
N ALA A 97 -1.66 14.13 -5.59
CA ALA A 97 -1.81 12.73 -5.97
C ALA A 97 -1.81 11.86 -4.71
N LEU A 98 -2.74 10.92 -4.63
CA LEU A 98 -2.93 10.01 -3.51
C LEU A 98 -2.66 8.58 -4.02
N THR A 99 -1.75 7.86 -3.37
CA THR A 99 -1.44 6.46 -3.69
C THR A 99 -1.81 5.58 -2.51
N GLY A 100 -2.46 4.45 -2.77
CA GLY A 100 -2.53 3.42 -1.75
C GLY A 100 -1.16 2.76 -1.57
N GLU A 101 -0.81 2.44 -0.33
CA GLU A 101 0.45 1.78 0.01
C GLU A 101 0.22 0.35 0.47
N ARG A 102 1.23 -0.51 0.35
CA ARG A 102 1.15 -1.91 0.80
C ARG A 102 0.99 -2.07 2.32
N SER A 103 1.01 -0.97 3.07
CA SER A 103 0.58 -0.91 4.47
C SER A 103 -0.94 -0.76 4.64
N GLY A 104 -1.70 -0.56 3.57
CA GLY A 104 -3.11 -0.17 3.65
C GLY A 104 -3.35 1.32 3.82
N GLY A 105 -2.31 2.13 4.02
CA GLY A 105 -2.41 3.58 4.15
C GLY A 105 -2.51 4.31 2.81
N ILE A 106 -2.77 5.62 2.87
CA ILE A 106 -2.79 6.50 1.69
C ILE A 106 -1.66 7.52 1.80
N LEU A 107 -0.77 7.50 0.82
CA LEU A 107 0.33 8.45 0.75
C LEU A 107 -0.03 9.62 -0.17
N LEU A 108 0.09 10.83 0.36
CA LEU A 108 -0.17 12.07 -0.37
C LEU A 108 1.13 12.62 -0.96
N TYR A 109 1.09 12.90 -2.26
CA TYR A 109 2.09 13.62 -3.01
C TYR A 109 1.51 14.96 -3.43
N SER A 110 2.33 16.00 -3.41
CA SER A 110 1.95 17.31 -3.92
C SER A 110 3.04 17.90 -4.77
N GLY A 111 2.63 18.74 -5.72
CA GLY A 111 3.55 19.53 -6.51
C GLY A 111 2.81 20.66 -7.20
N ARG A 112 3.51 21.30 -8.13
CA ARG A 112 2.94 22.39 -8.92
C ARG A 112 2.85 21.99 -10.38
N VAL A 113 1.72 22.32 -11.00
CA VAL A 113 1.54 22.27 -12.45
C VAL A 113 1.89 23.62 -13.05
N THR A 114 2.52 23.60 -14.22
CA THR A 114 2.73 24.80 -15.03
C THR A 114 1.39 25.30 -15.60
N ALA A 115 1.39 26.51 -16.17
CA ALA A 115 0.16 27.14 -16.68
C ALA A 115 -0.54 26.36 -17.80
N ASP A 116 0.19 25.46 -18.48
CA ASP A 116 -0.30 24.53 -19.50
C ASP A 116 -0.80 23.19 -18.93
N GLY A 117 -0.79 23.04 -17.59
CA GLY A 117 -1.22 21.82 -16.90
C GLY A 117 -0.19 20.71 -16.86
N THR A 118 1.06 20.96 -17.27
CA THR A 118 2.12 19.94 -17.25
C THR A 118 2.83 19.85 -15.90
N ILE A 119 3.19 18.62 -15.50
CA ILE A 119 3.98 18.34 -14.30
C ILE A 119 5.44 18.20 -14.75
N THR A 120 6.24 19.23 -14.53
CA THR A 120 7.65 19.28 -14.98
C THR A 120 8.64 18.75 -13.95
N VAL A 121 8.22 18.69 -12.69
CA VAL A 121 9.01 18.20 -11.54
C VAL A 121 8.22 17.05 -10.90
N PRO A 122 8.86 15.96 -10.44
CA PRO A 122 8.16 14.90 -9.73
C PRO A 122 7.35 15.45 -8.56
N LEU A 123 6.19 14.87 -8.32
CA LEU A 123 5.41 15.13 -7.11
C LEU A 123 6.14 14.47 -5.93
N GLU A 124 6.26 15.22 -4.83
CA GLU A 124 6.96 14.80 -3.62
C GLU A 124 5.95 14.52 -2.51
N ILE A 125 6.32 13.66 -1.56
CA ILE A 125 5.46 13.35 -0.42
C ILE A 125 5.18 14.62 0.38
N ASN A 126 3.90 14.94 0.57
CA ASN A 126 3.47 16.07 1.37
C ASN A 126 3.22 15.66 2.82
N GLY A 127 4.26 15.65 3.65
CA GLY A 127 4.13 15.31 5.08
C GLY A 127 3.46 16.36 5.97
N ARG A 128 3.00 17.52 5.42
CA ARG A 128 2.44 18.63 6.21
C ARG A 128 0.91 18.71 6.15
N ASN A 129 0.29 18.23 5.07
CA ASN A 129 -1.15 18.27 4.86
C ASN A 129 -1.70 16.86 4.69
N ARG A 130 -2.77 16.50 5.41
CA ARG A 130 -3.63 15.31 5.19
C ARG A 130 -2.90 14.01 4.80
N THR A 131 -1.76 13.71 5.40
CA THR A 131 -1.23 12.34 5.37
C THR A 131 -1.96 11.54 6.44
N SER A 132 -3.07 10.92 6.07
CA SER A 132 -3.66 9.87 6.89
C SER A 132 -2.84 8.59 6.67
N GLU A 133 -2.27 8.04 7.74
CA GLU A 133 -1.74 6.68 7.75
C GLU A 133 -0.46 6.51 6.90
N MET A 134 0.48 7.45 7.01
CA MET A 134 1.74 7.48 6.26
C MET A 134 2.73 6.41 6.76
N VAL A 135 2.63 5.19 6.26
CA VAL A 135 3.64 4.17 6.55
C VAL A 135 4.71 4.23 5.45
N ASN A 136 5.79 4.96 5.69
CA ASN A 136 6.96 4.88 4.80
C ASN A 136 7.80 3.66 5.19
N THR A 137 7.82 2.64 4.33
CA THR A 137 8.56 1.38 4.51
C THR A 137 9.99 1.45 3.95
N TYR A 138 10.61 2.64 3.96
CA TYR A 138 11.96 2.81 3.42
C TYR A 138 13.04 2.24 4.34
N ALA A 139 13.94 1.46 3.76
CA ALA A 139 15.01 0.75 4.47
C ALA A 139 16.20 1.63 4.93
N LYS A 140 16.26 2.93 4.60
CA LYS A 140 17.30 3.85 5.13
C LYS A 140 16.69 4.83 6.12
N GLU A 141 17.57 5.53 6.85
CA GLU A 141 17.20 6.47 7.91
C GLU A 141 16.08 7.43 7.48
N ILE A 142 14.89 7.18 8.00
CA ILE A 142 13.73 8.06 7.84
C ILE A 142 13.86 9.14 8.90
N ASN A 143 14.30 10.32 8.48
CA ASN A 143 14.20 11.53 9.28
C ASN A 143 13.22 12.51 8.62
N GLY A 144 12.72 13.46 9.40
CA GLY A 144 11.77 14.46 8.91
C GLY A 144 12.30 15.33 7.74
N GLN A 145 13.61 15.29 7.48
CA GLN A 145 14.25 16.03 6.39
C GLN A 145 14.30 15.22 5.09
N ASN A 146 14.41 13.90 5.13
CA ASN A 146 14.66 13.08 3.93
C ASN A 146 13.46 12.24 3.51
N ASN A 147 12.42 12.16 4.34
CA ASN A 147 11.25 11.31 4.08
C ASN A 147 10.58 11.60 2.72
N HIS A 148 10.53 12.88 2.32
CA HIS A 148 9.94 13.32 1.04
C HIS A 148 10.79 12.97 -0.19
N THR A 149 12.07 12.66 0.01
CA THR A 149 12.99 12.27 -1.07
C THR A 149 12.96 10.78 -1.39
N ASN A 150 12.26 9.98 -0.56
CA ASN A 150 12.25 8.53 -0.68
C ASN A 150 11.36 8.07 -1.84
N ASN A 151 10.22 8.74 -2.07
CA ASN A 151 9.35 8.38 -3.18
C ASN A 151 9.18 9.56 -4.13
N LEU A 152 9.28 9.28 -5.43
CA LEU A 152 9.12 10.28 -6.49
C LEU A 152 8.04 9.83 -7.45
N LEU A 153 7.00 10.64 -7.60
CA LEU A 153 5.89 10.36 -8.50
C LEU A 153 5.98 11.23 -9.74
N TYR A 154 6.23 10.60 -10.89
CA TYR A 154 6.25 11.23 -12.20
C TYR A 154 4.95 10.95 -12.91
N CYS A 155 4.25 11.98 -13.36
CA CYS A 155 2.99 11.79 -14.09
C CYS A 155 2.99 12.60 -15.37
N CYS A 156 2.67 11.92 -16.47
CA CYS A 156 2.69 12.48 -17.82
C CYS A 156 1.44 12.00 -18.57
N GLY A 157 0.39 12.82 -18.55
CA GLY A 157 -0.87 12.53 -19.24
C GLY A 157 -1.52 11.26 -18.72
N GLU A 158 -1.51 10.21 -19.54
CA GLU A 158 -2.21 8.95 -19.28
C GLU A 158 -1.44 7.97 -18.39
N MET A 159 -0.21 8.32 -17.99
CA MET A 159 0.69 7.43 -17.27
C MET A 159 1.31 8.10 -16.05
N CYS A 160 1.42 7.35 -14.97
CA CYS A 160 2.17 7.73 -13.77
C CYS A 160 3.19 6.66 -13.43
N LYS A 161 4.39 7.07 -13.04
CA LYS A 161 5.46 6.22 -12.54
C LYS A 161 5.84 6.67 -11.14
N LEU A 162 5.61 5.80 -10.17
CA LEU A 162 6.08 5.96 -8.81
C LEU A 162 7.41 5.23 -8.66
N ILE A 163 8.45 5.95 -8.27
CA ILE A 163 9.75 5.38 -7.86
C ILE A 163 9.74 5.34 -6.34
N LEU A 164 9.94 4.15 -5.78
CA LEU A 164 10.00 3.92 -4.34
C LEU A 164 11.45 4.03 -3.85
N GLY A 165 11.62 4.22 -2.54
CA GLY A 165 12.95 4.47 -1.96
C GLY A 165 13.94 3.32 -2.15
N ASP A 166 13.46 2.08 -2.20
CA ASP A 166 14.27 0.90 -2.52
C ASP A 166 14.72 0.84 -4.00
N GLY A 167 14.17 1.71 -4.85
CA GLY A 167 14.40 1.77 -6.29
C GLY A 167 13.47 0.87 -7.11
N SER A 168 12.50 0.21 -6.49
CA SER A 168 11.41 -0.44 -7.21
C SER A 168 10.48 0.60 -7.83
N HIS A 169 9.74 0.19 -8.88
CA HIS A 169 8.87 1.08 -9.62
C HIS A 169 7.45 0.53 -9.72
N ARG A 170 6.45 1.39 -9.50
CA ARG A 170 5.05 1.13 -9.82
C ARG A 170 4.62 1.98 -11.01
N ILE A 171 4.00 1.36 -12.00
CA ILE A 171 3.53 2.01 -13.22
C ILE A 171 2.00 1.96 -13.24
N TYR A 172 1.39 3.14 -13.29
CA TYR A 172 -0.04 3.34 -13.29
C TYR A 172 -0.50 3.91 -14.63
N GLN A 173 -1.68 3.49 -15.08
CA GLN A 173 -2.34 3.97 -16.29
C GLN A 173 -3.68 4.59 -15.93
N ARG A 174 -4.00 5.73 -16.52
CA ARG A 174 -5.28 6.42 -16.33
C ARG A 174 -6.44 5.51 -16.72
N VAL A 175 -7.51 5.55 -15.94
CA VAL A 175 -8.75 4.84 -16.24
C VAL A 175 -9.89 5.84 -16.45
N THR A 176 -10.76 5.54 -17.41
CA THR A 176 -11.95 6.35 -17.70
C THR A 176 -13.10 6.05 -16.73
N ALA A 177 -13.14 4.84 -16.20
CA ALA A 177 -14.07 4.41 -15.17
C ALA A 177 -13.35 3.44 -14.22
N LEU A 178 -13.68 3.53 -12.94
CA LEU A 178 -13.24 2.54 -11.98
C LEU A 178 -13.89 1.19 -12.34
N PRO A 179 -13.09 0.12 -12.49
CA PRO A 179 -13.64 -1.20 -12.74
C PRO A 179 -14.48 -1.61 -11.53
N SER A 180 -15.68 -2.15 -11.72
CA SER A 180 -16.61 -2.52 -10.63
C SER A 180 -16.50 -3.98 -10.19
N LEU A 181 -15.46 -4.68 -10.62
CA LEU A 181 -15.32 -6.14 -10.58
C LEU A 181 -13.93 -6.55 -10.08
N ILE A 182 -13.21 -5.61 -9.49
CA ILE A 182 -11.82 -5.77 -9.11
C ILE A 182 -11.71 -5.55 -7.60
N LEU A 183 -10.72 -6.19 -6.96
CA LEU A 183 -10.42 -5.93 -5.54
C LEU A 183 -9.45 -4.76 -5.45
N GLY A 184 -9.62 -3.87 -4.48
CA GLY A 184 -8.75 -2.72 -4.21
C GLY A 184 -9.33 -1.34 -4.52
N GLU A 185 -10.54 -1.28 -5.09
CA GLU A 185 -11.22 0.00 -5.35
C GLU A 185 -11.82 0.64 -4.08
N GLU A 186 -11.82 -0.05 -2.94
CA GLU A 186 -12.50 0.39 -1.71
C GLU A 186 -11.96 1.74 -1.20
N MET A 187 -10.68 2.03 -1.46
CA MET A 187 -10.02 3.28 -1.05
C MET A 187 -10.22 4.42 -2.05
N THR A 188 -10.65 4.13 -3.28
CA THR A 188 -10.69 5.14 -4.36
C THR A 188 -11.72 6.23 -4.10
N SER A 189 -12.84 5.89 -3.44
CA SER A 189 -13.87 6.86 -3.04
C SER A 189 -13.32 7.91 -2.06
N GLU A 190 -12.56 7.46 -1.06
CA GLU A 190 -11.88 8.35 -0.10
C GLU A 190 -10.86 9.23 -0.81
N MET A 191 -10.00 8.64 -1.66
CA MET A 191 -8.99 9.37 -2.41
C MET A 191 -9.61 10.42 -3.36
N LEU A 192 -10.69 10.08 -4.06
CA LEU A 192 -11.41 11.00 -4.95
C LEU A 192 -12.06 12.14 -4.18
N SER A 193 -12.55 11.90 -2.96
CA SER A 193 -13.14 12.95 -2.12
C SER A 193 -12.11 13.96 -1.59
N ALA A 194 -10.82 13.63 -1.64
CA ALA A 194 -9.73 14.46 -1.16
C ALA A 194 -9.23 15.49 -2.18
N VAL A 195 -9.70 15.43 -3.43
CA VAL A 195 -9.22 16.28 -4.54
C VAL A 195 -10.37 16.85 -5.37
N GLU A 196 -10.13 17.96 -6.05
CA GLU A 196 -11.04 18.49 -7.08
C GLU A 196 -10.67 17.92 -8.46
N GLU A 197 -11.68 17.70 -9.31
CA GLU A 197 -11.50 17.18 -10.69
C GLU A 197 -10.69 15.87 -10.72
N GLY A 198 -10.93 15.00 -9.74
CA GLY A 198 -10.17 13.78 -9.53
C GLY A 198 -10.18 12.81 -10.70
N VAL A 199 -8.99 12.32 -11.05
CA VAL A 199 -8.74 11.31 -12.09
C VAL A 199 -8.07 10.10 -11.45
N ALA A 200 -8.60 8.91 -11.73
CA ALA A 200 -8.05 7.66 -11.24
C ALA A 200 -7.08 7.01 -12.23
N TYR A 201 -6.08 6.34 -11.67
CA TYR A 201 -5.09 5.54 -12.38
C TYR A 201 -5.00 4.16 -11.72
N ARG A 202 -4.78 3.13 -12.53
CA ARG A 202 -4.67 1.73 -12.10
C ARG A 202 -3.25 1.22 -12.31
N LEU A 203 -2.72 0.52 -11.32
CA LEU A 203 -1.45 -0.19 -11.40
C LEU A 203 -1.51 -1.25 -12.52
N ILE A 204 -0.55 -1.19 -13.44
CA ILE A 204 -0.42 -2.13 -14.56
C ILE A 204 0.89 -2.92 -14.53
N SER A 205 1.91 -2.43 -13.81
CA SER A 205 3.19 -3.10 -13.70
C SER A 205 3.91 -2.66 -12.43
N GLU A 206 4.58 -3.61 -11.79
CA GLU A 206 5.49 -3.37 -10.67
C GLU A 206 6.83 -4.04 -10.98
N ILE A 207 7.91 -3.27 -10.92
CA ILE A 207 9.27 -3.70 -11.26
C ILE A 207 10.08 -3.66 -9.98
N HIS A 208 10.53 -4.84 -9.54
CA HIS A 208 11.28 -5.00 -8.31
C HIS A 208 12.78 -4.90 -8.61
N ARG A 209 13.54 -4.26 -7.73
CA ARG A 209 15.00 -4.19 -7.83
C ARG A 209 15.58 -5.41 -7.12
N TYR A 210 16.26 -6.28 -7.86
CA TYR A 210 17.01 -7.42 -7.32
C TYR A 210 18.37 -7.00 -6.76
#